data_AF-A0A1B6HHW0-F1
#
_entry.id   AF-A0A1B6HHW0-F1
#
_cell.length_a   1.000
_cell.length_b   1.000
_cell.length_c   1.000
_cell.angle_alpha   90.00
_cell.angle_beta   90.00
_cell.angle_gamma   90.00
#
_symmetry.space_group_name_H-M   'P 1'
#
loop_
_entity.id
_entity.type
_entity.pdbx_description
1 polymer ?
#
loop_
_entity_poly.entity_id
_entity_poly.type
_entity_poly.pdbx_seq_one_letter_code
_entity_poly.pdbx_strand_id
1 'polypeptide(L)'
;YTQEAHPVKLRQIHIINAVPLLDKVLTFIRPFMKSEVAAMIHVHPVGSDSLYKFVPREILPDEYGGIAGPAKEIKERWKKKVETERDWFALNEWMADESKRVGKRNADLRPPMEGSFRSLSID
;
A
#
# COMPACT_ATOMS: atom_id res chain seq x y z
N TYR A 1 5.81 -7.39 -9.75
CA TYR A 1 6.01 -8.12 -8.49
C TYR A 1 5.52 -7.34 -7.26
N THR A 2 5.81 -6.04 -7.11
CA THR A 2 5.37 -5.23 -5.95
C THR A 2 3.89 -4.83 -5.92
N GLN A 3 3.17 -4.87 -7.06
CA GLN A 3 1.77 -4.43 -7.14
C GLN A 3 0.73 -5.53 -6.86
N GLU A 4 1.13 -6.81 -6.82
CA GLU A 4 0.18 -7.94 -6.67
C GLU A 4 0.39 -8.74 -5.40
N ALA A 5 1.49 -8.49 -4.67
CA ALA A 5 1.87 -9.24 -3.47
C ALA A 5 1.81 -8.40 -2.18
N HIS A 6 1.28 -7.17 -2.22
CA HIS A 6 1.14 -6.38 -1.01
C HIS A 6 -0.15 -6.80 -0.28
N PRO A 7 -0.09 -7.34 0.95
CA PRO A 7 -1.26 -7.86 1.66
C PRO A 7 -2.23 -6.77 2.14
N VAL A 8 -2.03 -5.53 1.72
CA VAL A 8 -2.83 -4.36 2.09
C VAL A 8 -3.43 -3.76 0.83
N LYS A 9 -4.76 -3.63 0.83
CA LYS A 9 -5.50 -2.91 -0.22
C LYS A 9 -5.16 -1.42 -0.14
N LEU A 10 -4.29 -0.97 -1.03
CA LEU A 10 -4.00 0.45 -1.20
C LEU A 10 -5.30 1.18 -1.60
N ARG A 11 -5.65 2.25 -0.88
CA ARG A 11 -6.84 3.07 -1.20
C ARG A 11 -6.48 4.40 -1.86
N GLN A 12 -5.58 5.16 -1.26
CA GLN A 12 -5.18 6.50 -1.70
C GLN A 12 -3.72 6.77 -1.31
N ILE A 13 -3.01 7.54 -2.13
CA ILE A 13 -1.66 8.05 -1.86
C ILE A 13 -1.73 9.58 -1.90
N HIS A 14 -1.37 10.23 -0.80
CA HIS A 14 -1.35 11.69 -0.69
C HIS A 14 0.08 12.20 -0.59
N ILE A 15 0.50 13.03 -1.54
CA ILE A 15 1.81 13.68 -1.54
C ILE A 15 1.64 15.14 -1.14
N ILE A 16 2.18 15.52 0.01
CA ILE A 16 2.05 16.86 0.61
C ILE A 16 3.33 17.66 0.34
N ASN A 17 3.21 19.00 0.28
CA ASN A 17 4.31 19.92 -0.02
C ASN A 17 4.99 19.61 -1.36
N ALA A 18 4.18 19.24 -2.36
CA ALA A 18 4.68 18.95 -3.69
C ALA A 18 5.21 20.22 -4.36
N VAL A 19 6.45 20.12 -4.84
CA VAL A 19 7.06 21.13 -5.71
C VAL A 19 6.55 20.97 -7.14
N PRO A 20 6.45 22.04 -7.95
CA PRO A 20 5.94 21.96 -9.34
C PRO A 20 6.68 20.97 -10.24
N LEU A 21 7.94 20.66 -9.92
CA LEU A 21 8.72 19.64 -10.62
C LEU A 21 8.14 18.22 -10.46
N LEU A 22 7.53 17.94 -9.31
CA LEU A 22 7.01 16.61 -8.99
C LEU A 22 5.85 16.21 -9.90
N ASP A 23 4.98 17.15 -10.28
CA ASP A 23 3.89 16.89 -11.23
C ASP A 23 4.41 16.43 -12.60
N LYS A 24 5.52 17.02 -13.06
CA LYS A 24 6.17 16.62 -14.31
C LYS A 24 6.74 15.21 -14.20
N VAL A 25 7.46 14.92 -13.11
CA VAL A 25 8.03 13.58 -12.86
C VAL A 25 6.93 12.52 -12.77
N LEU A 26 5.84 12.79 -12.06
CA LEU A 26 4.70 11.89 -11.97
C LEU A 26 4.04 11.67 -13.33
N THR A 27 3.96 12.70 -14.18
CA THR A 27 3.45 12.55 -15.56
C THR A 27 4.28 11.56 -16.39
N PHE A 28 5.61 11.55 -16.22
CA PHE A 28 6.49 10.58 -16.87
C PHE A 28 6.41 9.17 -16.27
N ILE A 29 6.10 9.04 -14.97
CA ILE A 29 6.02 7.75 -14.28
C ILE A 29 4.63 7.10 -14.44
N ARG A 30 3.57 7.91 -14.61
CA ARG A 30 2.17 7.46 -14.77
C ARG A 30 1.98 6.31 -15.79
N PRO A 31 2.61 6.31 -16.98
CA PRO A 31 2.48 5.22 -17.95
C PRO A 31 3.00 3.86 -17.46
N PHE A 32 3.90 3.84 -16.47
CA PHE A 32 4.47 2.61 -15.90
C PHE A 32 3.68 2.09 -14.69
N MET A 33 2.65 2.83 -14.25
CA MET A 33 1.77 2.44 -13.15
C MET A 33 0.48 1.84 -13.70
N LYS A 34 -0.11 0.90 -12.97
CA LYS A 34 -1.50 0.48 -13.24
C LYS A 34 -2.41 1.70 -13.12
N SER A 35 -3.40 1.80 -14.00
CA SER A 35 -4.38 2.89 -14.00
C SER A 35 -5.04 3.09 -12.63
N GLU A 36 -5.32 1.98 -11.94
CA GLU A 36 -5.84 1.97 -10.56
C GLU A 36 -4.92 2.72 -9.59
N VAL A 37 -3.62 2.40 -9.58
CA VAL A 37 -2.63 3.05 -8.70
C VAL A 37 -2.43 4.51 -9.09
N ALA A 38 -2.39 4.82 -10.39
CA ALA A 38 -2.23 6.18 -10.87
C ALA A 38 -3.42 7.09 -10.51
N ALA A 39 -4.63 6.54 -10.43
CA ALA A 39 -5.84 7.24 -10.02
C ALA A 39 -5.89 7.49 -8.50
N MET A 40 -5.20 6.68 -7.70
CA MET A 40 -5.11 6.83 -6.24
C MET A 40 -4.14 7.93 -5.79
N ILE A 41 -3.28 8.44 -6.68
CA ILE A 41 -2.26 9.44 -6.33
C ILE A 41 -2.87 10.84 -6.39
N HIS A 42 -2.89 11.49 -5.23
CA HIS A 42 -3.28 12.88 -5.04
C HIS A 42 -2.08 13.72 -4.64
N VAL A 43 -1.86 14.82 -5.35
CA VAL A 43 -0.74 15.74 -5.12
C VAL A 43 -1.29 17.03 -4.52
N HIS A 44 -0.69 17.46 -3.41
CA HIS A 44 -1.07 18.63 -2.66
C HIS A 44 0.08 19.64 -2.69
N PRO A 45 -0.09 20.78 -3.38
CA PRO A 45 0.88 21.86 -3.39
C PRO A 45 1.14 22.41 -1.98
N VAL A 46 2.32 23.03 -1.81
CA VAL A 46 2.70 23.73 -0.58
C VAL A 46 1.65 24.78 -0.22
N GLY A 47 1.16 24.74 1.02
CA GLY A 47 0.15 25.68 1.54
C GLY A 47 -1.28 25.45 1.04
N SER A 48 -1.58 24.33 0.37
CA SER A 48 -2.95 24.02 -0.06
C SER A 48 -3.75 23.25 1.00
N ASP A 49 -5.02 23.62 1.15
CA ASP A 49 -5.99 22.91 2.00
C ASP A 49 -6.59 21.66 1.32
N SER A 50 -6.03 21.29 0.17
CA SER A 50 -6.57 20.21 -0.67
C SER A 50 -6.51 18.83 0.00
N LEU A 51 -5.61 18.64 0.97
CA LEU A 51 -5.51 17.42 1.78
C LEU A 51 -6.72 17.23 2.70
N TYR A 52 -7.27 18.32 3.25
CA TYR A 52 -8.35 18.27 4.24
C TYR A 52 -9.69 17.78 3.68
N LYS A 53 -9.81 17.71 2.35
CA LYS A 53 -10.96 17.08 1.67
C LYS A 53 -10.95 15.55 1.78
N PHE A 54 -9.78 14.96 2.03
CA PHE A 54 -9.58 13.51 2.12
C PHE A 54 -9.35 13.05 3.56
N VAL A 55 -8.64 13.86 4.35
CA VAL A 55 -8.23 13.50 5.71
C VAL A 55 -8.63 14.62 6.68
N PRO A 56 -9.41 14.34 7.73
CA PRO A 56 -9.77 15.34 8.73
C PRO A 56 -8.57 15.98 9.43
N ARG A 57 -8.66 17.27 9.73
CA ARG A 57 -7.60 18.04 10.41
C ARG A 57 -7.26 17.50 11.80
N GLU A 58 -8.26 17.01 12.51
CA GLU A 58 -8.12 16.53 13.89
C GLU A 58 -7.15 15.35 14.04
N ILE A 59 -6.96 14.57 12.97
CA ILE A 59 -6.08 13.40 12.99
C ILE A 59 -4.70 13.65 12.38
N LEU A 60 -4.49 14.84 11.82
CA LEU A 60 -3.21 15.23 11.23
C LEU A 60 -2.29 15.84 12.30
N PRO A 61 -0.96 15.61 12.20
CA PRO A 61 0.01 16.29 13.06
C PRO A 61 -0.01 17.81 12.88
N ASP A 62 0.46 18.52 13.90
CA ASP A 62 0.49 19.99 13.93
C ASP A 62 1.32 20.58 12.78
N GLU A 63 2.42 19.93 12.40
CA GLU A 63 3.30 20.33 11.29
C GLU A 63 2.61 20.27 9.92
N TYR A 64 1.49 19.56 9.81
CA TYR A 64 0.66 19.50 8.61
C TYR A 64 -0.65 20.30 8.75
N GLY A 65 -0.75 21.17 9.77
CA GLY A 65 -1.90 22.05 10.01
C GLY A 65 -3.09 21.37 10.71
N GLY A 66 -2.84 20.20 11.33
CA GLY A 66 -3.81 19.47 12.15
C GLY A 66 -3.74 19.79 13.64
N ILE A 67 -4.36 18.92 14.45
CA ILE A 67 -4.51 19.08 15.92
C ILE A 67 -4.19 17.76 16.66
N ALA A 68 -3.59 16.78 15.98
CA ALA A 68 -3.27 15.48 16.59
C ALA A 68 -2.02 15.50 17.46
N GLY A 69 -1.39 16.67 17.62
CA GLY A 69 -0.15 16.87 18.34
C GLY A 69 1.09 16.79 17.44
N PRO A 70 2.29 16.93 18.02
CA PRO A 70 3.53 16.98 17.28
C PRO A 70 3.82 15.65 16.56
N ALA A 71 4.25 15.72 15.29
CA ALA A 71 4.63 14.54 14.51
C ALA A 71 5.73 13.72 15.20
N LYS A 72 6.62 14.38 15.95
CA LYS A 72 7.66 13.74 16.75
C LYS A 72 7.09 12.79 17.81
N GLU A 73 6.04 13.21 18.52
CA GLU A 73 5.41 12.38 19.57
C GLU A 73 4.66 11.20 18.95
N ILE A 74 3.95 11.44 17.84
CA ILE A 74 3.27 10.39 17.08
C ILE A 74 4.28 9.34 16.60
N LYS A 75 5.43 9.78 16.07
CA LYS A 75 6.52 8.90 15.63
C LYS A 75 7.07 8.06 16.78
N GLU A 76 7.37 8.69 17.91
CA GLU A 76 7.92 7.98 19.08
C GLU A 76 6.93 6.96 19.65
N ARG A 77 5.64 7.32 19.71
CA ARG A 77 4.56 6.41 20.14
C ARG A 77 4.47 5.18 19.24
N TRP A 78 4.50 5.36 17.92
CA TRP A 78 4.46 4.25 16.97
C TRP A 78 5.72 3.40 17.02
N LYS A 79 6.89 4.03 17.16
CA LYS A 79 8.17 3.33 17.33
C LYS A 79 8.14 2.44 18.57
N LYS A 80 7.74 2.97 19.73
CA LYS A 80 7.62 2.21 20.97
C LYS A 80 6.62 1.06 20.86
N LYS A 81 5.51 1.25 20.15
CA LYS A 81 4.52 0.18 19.89
C LYS A 81 5.15 -0.95 19.08
N VAL A 82 5.88 -0.63 18.01
CA VAL A 82 6.57 -1.64 17.19
C VAL A 82 7.64 -2.37 17.99
N GLU A 83 8.38 -1.67 18.86
CA GLU A 83 9.38 -2.27 19.75
C GLU A 83 8.75 -3.21 20.79
N THR A 84 7.58 -2.85 21.33
CA THR A 84 6.86 -3.67 22.32
C THR A 84 6.30 -4.94 21.68
N GLU A 85 5.75 -4.82 20.47
CA GLU A 85 5.17 -5.94 19.71
C GLU A 85 6.23 -6.66 18.84
N ARG A 86 7.52 -6.46 19.10
CA ARG A 86 8.62 -6.99 18.28
C ARG A 86 8.51 -8.51 18.09
N ASP A 87 8.16 -9.23 19.14
CA ASP A 87 8.06 -10.69 19.10
C ASP A 87 6.86 -11.15 18.26
N TRP A 88 5.76 -10.39 18.27
CA TRP A 88 4.63 -10.61 17.37
C TRP A 88 5.03 -10.38 15.91
N PHE A 89 5.75 -9.30 15.61
CA PHE A 89 6.27 -9.05 14.26
C PHE A 89 7.33 -10.06 13.79
N ALA A 90 8.08 -10.65 14.73
CA ALA A 90 9.05 -11.71 14.44
C ALA A 90 8.37 -13.06 14.14
N LEU A 91 7.15 -13.26 14.65
CA LEU A 91 6.30 -14.38 14.29
C LEU A 91 5.77 -14.13 12.86
N ASN A 92 6.10 -14.99 11.91
CA ASN A 92 5.69 -14.87 10.51
C ASN A 92 4.18 -15.18 10.33
N GLU A 93 3.29 -14.34 10.88
CA GLU A 93 1.82 -14.45 10.70
C GLU A 93 1.35 -14.05 9.29
N TRP A 94 2.24 -13.50 8.46
CA TRP A 94 1.92 -13.17 7.06
C TRP A 94 1.97 -14.42 6.17
N MET A 95 2.40 -15.56 6.71
CA MET A 95 2.19 -16.85 6.05
C MET A 95 0.74 -17.28 6.26
N ALA A 96 0.06 -17.63 5.17
CA ALA A 96 -1.27 -18.19 5.26
C ALA A 96 -1.26 -19.41 6.18
N ASP A 97 -2.20 -19.46 7.11
CA ASP A 97 -2.45 -20.65 7.92
C ASP A 97 -3.02 -21.74 6.99
N GLU A 98 -2.11 -22.55 6.42
CA GLU A 98 -2.44 -23.61 5.45
C GLU A 98 -3.42 -24.64 6.01
N SER A 99 -3.58 -24.74 7.33
CA SER A 99 -4.57 -25.62 7.96
C SER A 99 -6.01 -25.14 7.73
N LYS A 100 -6.21 -23.83 7.51
CA LYS A 100 -7.52 -23.20 7.25
C LYS A 100 -7.83 -23.07 5.77
N ARG A 101 -6.93 -23.54 4.89
CA ARG A 101 -7.16 -23.48 3.44
C ARG A 101 -8.31 -24.42 3.07
N VAL A 102 -9.37 -23.86 2.52
CA VAL A 102 -10.53 -24.62 2.04
C VAL A 102 -10.13 -25.38 0.77
N GLY A 103 -9.83 -26.67 0.89
CA GLY A 103 -9.47 -27.58 -0.21
C GLY A 103 -8.14 -28.31 -0.03
N LYS A 104 -8.02 -29.55 -0.51
CA LYS A 104 -6.82 -30.39 -0.36
C LYS A 104 -5.58 -29.76 -1.00
N ARG A 105 -4.41 -30.02 -0.40
CA ARG A 105 -3.08 -29.67 -0.96
C ARG A 105 -2.78 -30.64 -2.09
N ASN A 106 -2.79 -30.18 -3.33
CA ASN A 106 -2.18 -30.96 -4.40
C ASN A 106 -0.68 -31.01 -4.11
N ALA A 107 -0.14 -32.21 -3.95
CA ALA A 107 1.23 -32.46 -3.52
C ALA A 107 2.28 -32.19 -4.62
N ASP A 108 1.87 -31.55 -5.72
CA ASP A 108 2.69 -31.42 -6.92
C ASP A 108 3.35 -30.03 -6.97
N LEU A 109 4.42 -29.86 -6.20
CA LEU A 109 5.44 -28.82 -6.43
C LEU A 109 6.45 -29.29 -7.49
N ARG A 110 5.94 -29.67 -8.67
CA ARG A 110 6.52 -29.40 -9.99
C ARG A 110 5.32 -29.18 -10.93
N PRO A 111 5.36 -28.17 -11.80
CA PRO A 111 4.20 -27.78 -12.59
C PRO A 111 3.78 -28.96 -13.47
N PRO A 112 2.59 -29.56 -13.28
CA PRO A 112 2.07 -30.46 -14.28
C PRO A 112 1.51 -29.56 -15.39
N MET A 113 2.40 -29.13 -16.30
CA MET A 113 1.98 -28.89 -17.67
C MET A 113 1.80 -30.26 -18.33
N GLU A 114 0.72 -30.95 -17.97
CA GLU A 114 0.17 -32.03 -18.77
C GLU A 114 -1.35 -31.90 -18.66
N GLY A 115 -1.90 -31.25 -19.68
CA GLY A 115 -3.30 -30.80 -19.74
C GLY A 115 -4.33 -31.91 -19.56
N SER A 116 -5.54 -31.58 -19.13
CA SER A 116 -6.64 -31.33 -20.08
C SER A 116 -6.90 -29.84 -20.37
N PHE A 117 -5.84 -29.07 -20.57
CA PHE A 117 -5.87 -28.01 -21.57
C PHE A 117 -5.23 -28.61 -22.85
N ARG A 118 -5.89 -28.90 -23.98
CA ARG A 118 -7.20 -28.45 -24.50
C ARG A 118 -7.55 -27.02 -24.08
N SER A 119 -6.61 -26.08 -24.11
CA SER A 119 -6.02 -25.41 -25.28
C SER A 119 -7.08 -24.56 -25.98
N LEU A 120 -7.12 -23.28 -25.64
CA LEU A 120 -7.86 -22.28 -26.40
C LEU A 120 -7.24 -22.25 -27.81
N SER A 121 -7.92 -22.82 -28.80
CA SER A 121 -7.64 -22.52 -30.21
C SER A 121 -8.55 -21.36 -30.57
N ILE A 122 -7.94 -20.27 -31.01
CA ILE A 122 -8.63 -19.07 -31.47
C ILE A 122 -8.72 -19.21 -33.00
N ASP A 123 -9.93 -19.10 -33.54
CA ASP A 123 -10.15 -18.64 -34.92
C ASP A 123 -10.26 -17.10 -34.88
#